data_AF-A0A3R6S8C3-F1
#
_entry.id   AF-A0A3R6S8C3-F1
#
_cell.length_a   1.000
_cell.length_b   1.000
_cell.length_c   1.000
_cell.angle_alpha   90.00
_cell.angle_beta   90.00
_cell.angle_gamma   90.00
#
_symmetry.space_group_name_H-M   'P 1'
#
loop_
_entity.id
_entity.type
_entity.pdbx_description
1 polymer ?
#
loop_
_entity_poly.entity_id
_entity_poly.type
_entity_poly.pdbx_seq_one_letter_code
_entity_poly.pdbx_strand_id
1 'polypeptide(L)'
;MDLKRISGMTRLLHSVRSVAFSEFINDQSLNQRQINFVHKIINHMEQNGYMENVAVLQKPPFDKPISFLKLFDVRTRTALMKAINNVRENAVTVAG
;
A
#
# COMPACT_ATOMS: atom_id res chain seq x y z
N MET A 1 15.04 -20.81 -1.64
CA MET A 1 13.80 -20.91 -0.83
C MET A 1 12.90 -21.97 -1.42
N ASP A 2 12.24 -22.79 -0.60
CA ASP A 2 11.25 -23.77 -1.07
C ASP A 2 9.85 -23.15 -1.25
N LEU A 3 9.00 -23.79 -2.06
CA LEU A 3 7.67 -23.30 -2.44
C LEU A 3 6.72 -23.09 -1.24
N LYS A 4 6.85 -23.92 -0.18
CA LYS A 4 6.03 -23.79 1.03
C LYS A 4 6.41 -22.54 1.82
N ARG A 5 7.70 -22.23 1.92
CA ARG A 5 8.15 -20.95 2.53
C ARG A 5 7.67 -19.74 1.72
N ILE A 6 7.82 -19.75 0.39
CA ILE A 6 7.37 -18.64 -0.48
C ILE A 6 5.87 -18.38 -0.31
N SER A 7 5.04 -19.43 -0.39
CA SER A 7 3.58 -19.30 -0.21
C SER A 7 3.17 -18.88 1.22
N GLY A 8 3.97 -19.22 2.23
CA GLY A 8 3.79 -18.70 3.59
C GLY A 8 4.02 -17.19 3.68
N MET A 9 5.12 -16.70 3.09
CA MET A 9 5.47 -15.28 3.06
C MET A 9 4.41 -14.47 2.30
N THR A 10 3.94 -14.94 1.15
CA THR A 10 2.91 -14.26 0.37
C THR A 10 1.61 -14.09 1.16
N ARG A 11 1.18 -15.12 1.89
CA ARG A 11 -0.02 -15.05 2.75
C ARG A 11 0.16 -14.08 3.91
N LEU A 12 1.31 -14.11 4.58
CA LEU A 12 1.61 -13.18 5.66
C LEU A 12 1.58 -11.72 5.17
N LEU A 13 2.23 -11.45 4.04
CA LEU A 13 2.25 -10.12 3.44
C LEU A 13 0.88 -9.63 3.01
N HIS A 14 0.04 -10.52 2.50
CA HIS A 14 -1.35 -10.20 2.20
C HIS A 14 -2.10 -9.80 3.47
N SER A 15 -1.99 -10.55 4.56
CA SER A 15 -2.61 -10.19 5.84
C SER A 15 -2.12 -8.85 6.40
N VAL A 16 -0.81 -8.59 6.36
CA VAL A 16 -0.24 -7.31 6.83
C VAL A 16 -0.80 -6.13 6.03
N ARG A 17 -0.90 -6.25 4.70
CA ARG A 17 -1.53 -5.22 3.86
C ARG A 17 -3.00 -5.03 4.20
N SER A 18 -3.77 -6.11 4.29
CA SER A 18 -5.20 -6.04 4.61
C SER A 18 -5.45 -5.32 5.94
N VAL A 19 -4.63 -5.60 6.96
CA VAL A 19 -4.71 -4.89 8.24
C VAL A 19 -4.31 -3.42 8.09
N ALA A 20 -3.13 -3.16 7.51
CA ALA A 20 -2.59 -1.80 7.38
C ALA A 20 -3.48 -0.85 6.58
N PHE A 21 -4.27 -1.37 5.63
CA PHE A 21 -5.14 -0.55 4.79
C PHE A 21 -6.63 -0.61 5.16
N SER A 22 -7.02 -1.46 6.12
CA SER A 22 -8.43 -1.63 6.49
C SER A 22 -9.08 -0.34 7.00
N GLU A 23 -8.33 0.52 7.68
CA GLU A 23 -8.85 1.80 8.17
C GLU A 23 -9.26 2.72 7.02
N PHE A 24 -8.54 2.74 5.89
CA PHE A 24 -8.87 3.59 4.75
C PHE A 24 -10.01 3.02 3.92
N ILE A 25 -10.03 1.70 3.71
CA ILE A 25 -11.08 1.05 2.92
C ILE A 25 -12.46 1.18 3.58
N ASN A 26 -12.49 1.20 4.93
CA ASN A 26 -13.72 1.34 5.71
C ASN A 26 -14.01 2.79 6.12
N ASP A 27 -13.17 3.76 5.76
CA ASP A 27 -13.35 5.17 6.12
C ASP A 27 -14.43 5.81 5.23
N GLN A 28 -15.60 6.06 5.81
CA GLN A 28 -16.72 6.71 5.13
C GLN A 28 -16.47 8.18 4.74
N SER A 29 -15.41 8.80 5.26
CA SER A 29 -15.00 10.15 4.86
C SER A 29 -14.28 10.18 3.50
N LEU A 30 -13.76 9.03 3.03
CA LEU A 30 -13.13 8.93 1.72
C LEU A 30 -14.16 8.72 0.63
N ASN A 31 -14.02 9.47 -0.47
CA ASN A 31 -14.85 9.26 -1.66
C ASN A 31 -14.33 8.11 -2.52
N GLN A 32 -15.15 7.66 -3.48
CA GLN A 32 -14.81 6.53 -4.35
C GLN A 32 -13.47 6.70 -5.11
N ARG A 33 -13.09 7.93 -5.49
CA ARG A 33 -11.82 8.17 -6.19
C ARG A 33 -10.63 7.95 -5.25
N GLN A 34 -10.76 8.38 -3.99
CA GLN A 34 -9.77 8.14 -2.95
C GLN A 34 -9.64 6.64 -2.63
N ILE A 35 -10.77 5.95 -2.43
CA ILE A 35 -10.80 4.49 -2.20
C ILE A 35 -10.15 3.74 -3.37
N ASN A 36 -10.48 4.09 -4.62
CA ASN A 36 -9.86 3.48 -5.80
C ASN A 36 -8.34 3.70 -5.84
N PHE A 37 -7.87 4.87 -5.39
CA PHE A 37 -6.43 5.14 -5.30
C PHE A 37 -5.77 4.28 -4.22
N VAL A 38 -6.41 4.08 -3.06
CA VAL A 38 -5.92 3.17 -2.02
C VAL A 38 -5.79 1.74 -2.56
N HIS A 39 -6.80 1.23 -3.27
CA HIS A 39 -6.71 -0.08 -3.91
C HIS A 39 -5.57 -0.17 -4.93
N LYS A 40 -5.29 0.91 -5.67
CA LYS A 40 -4.17 0.96 -6.60
C LYS A 40 -2.81 0.80 -5.89
N ILE A 41 -2.66 1.38 -4.69
CA ILE A 41 -1.48 1.20 -3.85
C ILE A 41 -1.37 -0.26 -3.41
N ILE A 42 -2.46 -0.85 -2.90
CA ILE A 42 -2.52 -2.25 -2.47
C ILE A 42 -2.10 -3.18 -3.62
N ASN A 43 -2.72 -3.02 -4.79
CA ASN A 43 -2.43 -3.84 -5.97
C ASN A 43 -0.96 -3.74 -6.40
N HIS A 44 -0.37 -2.54 -6.36
CA HIS A 44 1.05 -2.39 -6.66
C HIS A 44 1.93 -3.16 -5.67
N MET A 45 1.62 -3.11 -4.38
CA MET A 45 2.36 -3.89 -3.38
C MET A 45 2.09 -5.40 -3.49
N GLU A 46 0.91 -5.83 -3.93
CA GLU A 46 0.68 -7.26 -4.18
C GLU A 46 1.52 -7.80 -5.35
N GLN A 47 1.63 -7.02 -6.42
CA GLN A 47 2.40 -7.39 -7.61
C GLN A 47 3.91 -7.34 -7.38
N ASN A 48 4.38 -6.39 -6.56
CA ASN A 48 5.81 -6.14 -6.34
C ASN A 48 6.31 -6.62 -4.96
N GLY A 49 5.45 -7.23 -4.15
CA GLY A 49 5.71 -7.61 -2.76
C GLY A 49 5.52 -6.46 -1.77
N TYR A 50 6.17 -5.33 -2.03
CA TYR A 50 6.06 -4.09 -1.27
C TYR A 50 6.47 -2.88 -2.14
N MET A 51 6.22 -1.66 -1.65
CA MET A 51 6.69 -0.44 -2.30
C MET A 51 8.02 -0.01 -1.68
N GLU A 52 9.12 -0.07 -2.45
CA GLU A 52 10.47 0.26 -1.96
C GLU A 52 10.58 1.71 -1.46
N ASN A 53 9.94 2.64 -2.16
CA ASN A 53 10.01 4.07 -1.85
C ASN A 53 8.66 4.75 -2.15
N VAL A 54 8.14 5.51 -1.18
CA VAL A 54 6.89 6.29 -1.32
C VAL A 54 6.93 7.33 -2.45
N ALA A 55 8.11 7.72 -2.94
CA ALA A 55 8.28 8.56 -4.13
C ALA A 55 7.66 7.95 -5.39
N VAL A 56 7.39 6.63 -5.41
CA VAL A 56 6.62 5.96 -6.47
C VAL A 56 5.22 6.59 -6.64
N LEU A 57 4.61 7.11 -5.58
CA LEU A 57 3.29 7.76 -5.62
C LEU A 57 3.29 9.08 -6.42
N GLN A 58 4.46 9.62 -6.74
CA GLN A 58 4.63 10.85 -7.54
C GLN A 58 4.92 10.56 -9.02
N LYS A 59 4.93 9.28 -9.43
CA LYS A 59 5.23 8.86 -10.80
C LYS A 59 4.02 8.17 -11.43
N PRO A 60 3.97 8.03 -12.77
CA PRO A 60 2.96 7.22 -13.42
C PRO A 60 3.00 5.77 -12.91
N PRO A 61 1.83 5.12 -12.68
CA PRO A 61 0.48 5.62 -12.97
C PRO A 61 -0.18 6.40 -11.81
N PHE A 62 0.51 6.65 -10.69
CA PHE A 62 -0.06 7.27 -9.47
C PHE A 62 -0.18 8.79 -9.53
N ASP A 63 0.57 9.46 -10.40
CA ASP A 63 0.51 10.91 -10.59
C ASP A 63 -0.68 11.36 -11.48
N LYS A 64 -1.37 10.42 -12.14
CA LYS A 64 -2.43 10.67 -13.12
C LYS A 64 -3.77 10.01 -12.75
N PRO A 65 -4.91 10.62 -13.13
CA PRO A 65 -5.05 11.99 -13.67
C PRO A 65 -4.93 13.07 -12.57
N ILE A 66 -5.04 12.68 -11.31
CA ILE A 66 -4.89 13.54 -10.13
C ILE A 66 -3.80 12.93 -9.26
N SER A 67 -2.77 13.73 -8.97
CA SER A 67 -1.66 13.30 -8.13
C SER A 67 -2.07 13.00 -6.70
N PHE A 68 -1.39 12.06 -6.05
CA PHE A 68 -1.51 11.75 -4.62
C PHE A 68 -1.58 13.00 -3.72
N LEU A 69 -0.70 13.99 -3.96
CA LEU A 69 -0.62 15.22 -3.18
C LEU A 69 -1.86 16.11 -3.25
N LYS A 70 -2.62 16.02 -4.35
CA LYS A 70 -3.87 16.77 -4.58
C LYS A 70 -5.10 15.98 -4.18
N LEU A 71 -5.04 14.65 -4.21
CA LEU A 71 -6.19 13.78 -3.96
C LEU A 71 -6.50 13.62 -2.46
N PHE A 72 -5.50 13.79 -1.61
CA PHE A 72 -5.60 13.56 -0.18
C PHE A 72 -5.10 14.77 0.61
N ASP A 73 -5.73 15.04 1.76
CA ASP A 73 -5.22 16.04 2.71
C ASP A 73 -3.91 15.58 3.38
N VAL A 74 -3.28 16.44 4.16
CA VAL A 74 -1.99 16.13 4.80
C VAL A 74 -2.10 14.97 5.79
N ARG A 75 -3.23 14.87 6.52
CA ARG A 75 -3.47 13.84 7.52
C ARG A 75 -3.57 12.46 6.86
N THR A 76 -4.43 12.32 5.86
CA THR A 76 -4.61 11.05 5.13
C THR A 76 -3.34 10.67 4.38
N ARG A 77 -2.60 11.63 3.80
CA ARG A 77 -1.30 11.35 3.18
C ARG A 77 -0.30 10.75 4.16
N THR A 78 -0.20 11.34 5.34
CA THR A 78 0.74 10.89 6.37
C THR A 78 0.39 9.47 6.84
N ALA A 79 -0.90 9.19 7.06
CA ALA A 79 -1.38 7.87 7.42
C ALA A 79 -1.10 6.83 6.31
N LEU A 80 -1.38 7.15 5.05
CA LEU A 80 -1.09 6.25 3.92
C LEU A 80 0.41 5.96 3.78
N MET A 81 1.27 6.97 3.91
CA MET A 81 2.73 6.77 3.86
C MET A 81 3.20 5.86 5.00
N LYS A 82 2.64 6.01 6.20
CA LYS A 82 2.93 5.13 7.34
C LYS A 82 2.49 3.68 7.06
N ALA A 83 1.28 3.47 6.53
CA ALA A 83 0.80 2.15 6.18
C ALA A 83 1.68 1.45 5.13
N ILE A 84 2.12 2.19 4.10
CA ILE A 84 3.07 1.69 3.08
C ILE A 84 4.39 1.26 3.71
N ASN A 85 4.96 2.11 4.56
CA ASN A 85 6.24 1.82 5.22
C ASN A 85 6.14 0.61 6.15
N ASN A 86 5.05 0.49 6.92
CA ASN A 86 4.82 -0.68 7.77
C ASN A 86 4.81 -1.98 6.95
N VAL A 87 4.15 -2.00 5.78
CA VAL A 87 4.14 -3.18 4.90
C VAL A 87 5.55 -3.49 4.39
N ARG A 88 6.31 -2.46 3.97
CA ARG A 88 7.71 -2.62 3.52
C ARG A 88 8.59 -3.21 4.63
N GLU A 89 8.53 -2.68 5.84
CA GLU A 89 9.33 -3.15 6.98
C GLU A 89 9.04 -4.62 7.30
N ASN A 90 7.76 -5.03 7.28
CA ASN A 90 7.38 -6.43 7.44
C ASN A 90 7.91 -7.30 6.29
N ALA A 91 7.86 -6.82 5.04
CA ALA A 91 8.37 -7.57 3.90
C ALA A 91 9.89 -7.76 3.94
N VAL A 92 10.64 -6.73 4.29
CA VAL A 92 12.10 -6.81 4.46
C VAL A 92 12.45 -7.77 5.60
N THR A 93 11.74 -7.71 6.74
CA THR A 93 11.96 -8.59 7.89
C THR A 93 11.69 -10.06 7.57
N VAL A 94 10.68 -10.34 6.74
CA VAL A 94 10.29 -11.71 6.38
C VAL A 94 11.14 -12.28 5.24
N ALA A 95 11.72 -11.42 4.40
CA ALA A 95 12.57 -11.81 3.27
C ALA A 95 14.06 -11.96 3.63
N GLY A 96 14.53 -11.28 4.67
CA GLY A 96 15.87 -11.44 5.25
C GLY A 96 16.00 -12.70 6.09
#